data_AF-A0A950TVJ0-F1
#
_entry.id   AF-A0A950TVJ0-F1
#
_cell.length_a   1.000
_cell.length_b   1.000
_cell.length_c   1.000
_cell.angle_alpha   90.00
_cell.angle_beta   90.00
_cell.angle_gamma   90.00
#
_symmetry.space_group_name_H-M   'P 1'
#
loop_
_entity.id
_entity.type
_entity.pdbx_description
1 polymer ?
#
loop_
_entity_poly.entity_id
_entity_poly.type
_entity_poly.pdbx_seq_one_letter_code
_entity_poly.pdbx_strand_id
1 'polypeptide(L)' 'MEKGETFTITRHGTPVAKLVPVDRRDPDRIKAAIQRMREISAEVQLNGDWREFRDVGRK' A
#
# COMPACT_ATOMS: atom_id res chain seq x y z
N MET A 1 -8.91 18.10 -18.06
CA MET A 1 -8.45 17.85 -16.67
C MET A 1 -6.95 17.91 -16.70
N GLU A 2 -6.36 18.94 -16.12
CA GLU A 2 -4.90 19.05 -15.99
C GLU A 2 -4.43 18.11 -14.88
N LYS A 3 -3.44 17.26 -15.19
CA LYS A 3 -2.70 16.54 -14.14
C LYS A 3 -1.79 17.57 -13.48
N GLY A 4 -1.82 17.66 -12.15
CA GLY A 4 -0.93 18.56 -11.41
C GLY A 4 0.54 18.27 -11.69
N GLU A 5 1.44 19.08 -11.13
CA GLU A 5 2.89 18.84 -11.24
C GLU A 5 3.38 17.86 -10.17
N THR A 6 4.56 17.29 -10.42
CA THR A 6 5.25 16.40 -9.49
C THR A 6 6.30 17.19 -8.72
N PHE A 7 6.28 17.11 -7.39
CA PHE A 7 7.23 17.81 -6.51
C PHE A 7 7.98 16.82 -5.61
N THR A 8 9.27 17.07 -5.40
CA THR A 8 10.08 16.32 -4.42
C THR A 8 10.18 17.13 -3.14
N ILE A 9 9.68 16.59 -2.04
CA ILE A 9 9.82 17.19 -0.71
C ILE A 9 11.19 16.79 -0.17
N THR A 10 12.01 17.77 0.20
CA THR A 10 13.31 17.56 0.82
C THR A 10 13.33 18.05 2.27
N ARG A 11 14.14 17.41 3.10
CA ARG A 11 14.51 17.88 4.43
C ARG A 11 16.02 18.11 4.45
N HIS A 12 16.45 19.36 4.64
CA HIS A 12 17.86 19.76 4.57
C HIS A 12 18.58 19.24 3.30
N GLY A 13 17.94 19.39 2.14
CA GLY A 13 18.49 18.92 0.86
C GLY A 13 18.40 17.41 0.62
N THR A 14 17.97 16.62 1.63
CA THR A 14 17.75 15.18 1.47
C THR A 14 16.30 14.90 1.06
N PRO A 15 16.04 14.21 -0.07
CA PRO A 15 14.68 13.83 -0.47
C PRO A 15 14.02 12.93 0.57
N VAL A 16 12.82 13.30 1.02
CA VAL A 16 12.05 12.54 2.03
C VAL A 16 10.69 12.07 1.54
N ALA A 17 10.11 12.75 0.55
CA ALA A 17 8.82 12.36 -0.03
C ALA A 17 8.65 12.94 -1.43
N LYS A 18 7.62 12.46 -2.13
CA LYS A 18 7.23 12.95 -3.46
C LYS A 18 5.74 13.21 -3.49
N LEU A 19 5.34 14.41 -3.87
CA LEU A 19 3.96 14.72 -4.25
C LEU A 19 3.83 14.42 -5.73
N VAL A 20 2.90 13.55 -6.06
CA VAL A 20 2.58 13.21 -7.44
C VAL A 20 1.12 13.53 -7.72
N PRO A 21 0.77 13.79 -8.98
CA PRO A 21 -0.63 13.96 -9.36
C PRO A 21 -1.41 12.71 -9.01
N VAL A 22 -2.57 12.91 -8.39
CA VAL A 22 -3.47 11.81 -8.09
C VAL A 22 -4.00 11.25 -9.41
N ASP A 23 -3.71 9.99 -9.69
CA ASP A 23 -4.33 9.32 -10.83
C ASP A 23 -5.81 9.09 -10.55
N ARG A 24 -6.63 9.05 -11.61
CA ARG A 24 -8.06 8.80 -11.42
C ARG A 24 -8.27 7.40 -10.82
N ARG A 25 -9.30 7.27 -9.99
CA ARG A 25 -9.71 5.99 -9.44
C ARG A 25 -10.05 5.04 -10.60
N ASP A 26 -9.37 3.90 -10.65
CA ASP A 26 -9.62 2.82 -11.61
C ASP A 26 -10.44 1.72 -10.92
N PRO A 27 -11.76 1.62 -11.18
CA PRO A 27 -12.63 0.64 -10.53
C PRO A 27 -12.24 -0.80 -10.82
N ASP A 28 -11.74 -1.09 -12.01
CA ASP A 28 -11.43 -2.45 -12.44
C ASP A 28 -10.11 -2.92 -11.82
N ARG A 29 -9.11 -2.03 -11.73
CA ARG A 29 -7.89 -2.30 -10.96
C ARG A 29 -8.18 -2.57 -9.49
N ILE A 30 -9.15 -1.85 -8.90
CA ILE A 30 -9.57 -2.08 -7.51
C ILE A 30 -10.23 -3.46 -7.36
N LYS A 31 -11.18 -3.80 -8.24
CA LYS A 31 -11.84 -5.11 -8.23
C LYS A 31 -10.82 -6.25 -8.38
N ALA A 32 -9.87 -6.11 -9.30
CA ALA A 32 -8.81 -7.10 -9.51
C ALA A 32 -7.92 -7.26 -8.26
N ALA A 33 -7.55 -6.16 -7.59
CA ALA A 33 -6.78 -6.20 -6.36
C ALA A 33 -7.55 -6.91 -5.23
N ILE A 34 -8.84 -6.61 -5.06
CA ILE A 34 -9.71 -7.27 -4.07
C ILE A 34 -9.82 -8.76 -4.35
N GLN A 35 -10.03 -9.14 -5.61
CA GLN A 35 -10.14 -10.53 -6.02
C GLN A 35 -8.85 -11.31 -5.70
N ARG A 36 -7.69 -10.73 -6.04
CA ARG A 36 -6.38 -11.32 -5.72
C ARG A 36 -6.17 -11.50 -4.21
N MET A 37 -6.57 -10.52 -3.39
CA MET A 37 -6.48 -10.65 -1.92
C MET A 37 -7.36 -11.79 -1.40
N ARG A 38 -8.55 -11.97 -1.97
CA ARG A 38 -9.45 -13.07 -1.60
C ARG A 38 -8.86 -14.43 -1.93
N GLU A 39 -8.27 -14.58 -3.12
CA GLU A 39 -7.59 -15.81 -3.54
C GLU A 39 -6.45 -16.16 -2.58
N ILE A 40 -5.57 -15.20 -2.28
CA ILE A 40 -4.49 -15.41 -1.31
C ILE A 40 -5.05 -15.79 0.06
N SER A 41 -6.11 -15.12 0.53
CA SER A 41 -6.70 -15.43 1.84
C SER A 41 -7.36 -16.79 1.92
N ALA A 42 -7.81 -17.35 0.79
CA ALA A 42 -8.40 -18.68 0.74
C ALA A 42 -7.32 -19.77 0.94
N GLU A 43 -6.09 -19.50 0.51
CA GLU A 43 -4.97 -20.43 0.58
C GLU A 43 -4.09 -20.23 1.82
N VAL A 44 -4.14 -19.05 2.44
CA VAL A 44 -3.29 -18.68 3.58
C VAL A 44 -4.10 -18.69 4.88
N GLN A 45 -3.84 -19.69 5.72
CA GLN A 45 -4.31 -19.73 7.10
C GLN A 45 -3.17 -19.41 8.07
N LEU A 46 -3.45 -18.56 9.05
CA LEU A 46 -2.57 -18.36 10.19
C LEU A 46 -2.78 -19.52 11.17
N ASN A 47 -1.77 -20.36 11.36
CA ASN A 47 -1.78 -21.46 12.34
C ASN A 47 -1.54 -20.94 13.77
N GLY A 48 -2.20 -19.85 14.17
CA GLY A 48 -2.00 -19.17 15.46
C GLY A 48 -2.69 -17.79 15.51
N ASP A 49 -2.65 -17.12 16.67
CA ASP A 49 -3.20 -15.76 16.79
C ASP A 49 -2.24 -14.77 16.10
N TRP A 50 -2.76 -13.89 15.24
CA TRP A 50 -1.99 -12.83 14.59
C TRP A 50 -1.21 -11.96 15.59
N ARG A 51 -1.68 -11.83 16.84
CA ARG A 51 -0.97 -11.14 17.92
C ARG A 51 0.37 -11.78 18.25
N GLU A 52 0.44 -13.11 18.26
CA GLU A 52 1.67 -13.86 18.56
C GLU A 52 2.74 -13.55 17.50
N PHE A 53 2.36 -13.58 16.22
CA PHE A 53 3.26 -13.26 15.12
C PHE A 53 3.71 -11.79 15.13
N ARG A 54 2.82 -10.84 15.49
CA ARG A 54 3.16 -9.41 15.61
C ARG A 54 4.17 -9.17 16.74
N ASP A 55 3.98 -9.80 17.88
CA ASP A 55 4.74 -9.51 19.10
C ASP A 55 6.16 -10.10 19.07
N VAL A 56 6.40 -11.18 18.30
CA VAL A 56 7.74 -11.70 18.02
C VAL A 56 8.66 -10.64 17.39
N GLY A 57 8.14 -9.81 16.48
CA GLY A 57 8.93 -8.79 15.76
C GLY A 57 9.08 -7.45 16.50
N ARG A 58 8.53 -7.33 17.72
CA ARG A 58 8.57 -6.08 18.52
C ARG A 58 9.56 -6.14 19.69
N LYS A 59 10.44 -7.14 19.74
CA LYS A 59 11.54 -7.23 20.71
C LYS A 59 12.85 -6.67 20.15
#